data_AF-A0A524GIJ8-F1
#
_entry.id   AF-A0A524GIJ8-F1
#
_cell.length_a   1.000
_cell.length_b   1.000
_cell.length_c   1.000
_cell.angle_alpha   90.00
_cell.angle_beta   90.00
_cell.angle_gamma   90.00
#
_symmetry.space_group_name_H-M   'P 1'
#
loop_
_entity.id
_entity.type
_entity.pdbx_description
1 polymer ?
#
loop_
_entity_poly.entity_id
_entity_poly.type
_entity_poly.pdbx_seq_one_letter_code
_entity_poly.pdbx_strand_id
1 'polypeptide(L)'
;MRVGIQRISMRVRLILVGAVLAAVTSMTVASQETEVVASQENEVVASQERQVLETILVRVNDRIVTVNDFKIRLQQELGQISPVPQGEELRDYTEGLFQTMIDEMLMLERAADKRVVVDEKAVDNAIDGLREQNDLMDDAAWEAALESSGMS
;
A
#
# COMPACT_ATOMS: atom_id res chain seq x y z
N MET A 1 -32.46 35.43 -1.52
CA MET A 1 -32.08 34.19 -0.80
C MET A 1 -30.67 33.82 -1.26
N ARG A 2 -29.64 34.01 -0.43
CA ARG A 2 -28.24 33.73 -0.77
C ARG A 2 -27.80 32.51 0.02
N VAL A 3 -27.57 31.39 -0.64
CA VAL A 3 -27.08 30.15 -0.02
C VAL A 3 -25.56 30.20 -0.07
N GLY A 4 -24.93 30.32 1.11
CA GLY A 4 -23.48 30.32 1.27
C GLY A 4 -22.93 28.90 1.23
N ILE A 5 -22.02 28.65 0.29
CA ILE A 5 -21.27 27.39 0.19
C ILE A 5 -20.07 27.50 1.15
N GLN A 6 -20.16 26.81 2.28
CA GLN A 6 -19.05 26.66 3.24
C GLN A 6 -17.96 25.78 2.59
N ARG A 7 -16.81 26.39 2.28
CA ARG A 7 -15.59 25.66 1.88
C ARG A 7 -15.06 24.89 3.10
N ILE A 8 -15.19 23.56 3.06
CA ILE A 8 -14.55 22.66 4.03
C ILE A 8 -13.06 22.62 3.69
N SER A 9 -12.25 23.28 4.51
CA SER A 9 -10.80 23.29 4.38
C SER A 9 -10.24 22.03 5.05
N MET A 10 -10.02 20.97 4.26
CA MET A 10 -9.44 19.71 4.74
C MET A 10 -7.92 19.84 4.78
N ARG A 11 -7.34 19.86 5.99
CA ARG A 11 -5.88 19.93 6.20
C ARG A 11 -5.30 18.53 6.14
N VAL A 12 -4.72 18.15 5.00
CA VAL A 12 -3.89 16.93 4.87
C VAL A 12 -2.55 17.20 5.55
N ARG A 13 -2.24 16.47 6.63
CA ARG A 13 -0.91 16.46 7.24
C ARG A 13 -0.08 15.36 6.57
N LEU A 14 0.73 15.75 5.57
CA LEU A 14 1.73 14.90 4.94
C LEU A 14 2.93 14.78 5.90
N ILE A 15 3.11 13.61 6.52
CA ILE A 15 4.27 13.31 7.36
C ILE A 15 5.18 12.35 6.59
N LEU A 16 6.28 12.92 6.07
CA LEU A 16 7.53 12.25 5.66
C LEU A 16 7.47 11.00 4.75
N VAL A 17 7.38 11.25 3.44
CA VAL A 17 7.83 10.30 2.39
C VAL A 17 9.36 10.10 2.42
N GLY A 18 10.12 11.06 2.96
CA GLY A 18 11.59 11.03 2.97
C GLY A 18 12.25 9.98 3.86
N ALA A 19 11.58 9.46 4.90
CA ALA A 19 12.21 8.54 5.85
C ALA A 19 12.30 7.09 5.34
N VAL A 20 11.39 6.68 4.46
CA VAL A 20 11.32 5.28 3.98
C VAL A 20 12.50 4.95 3.07
N LEU A 21 13.01 5.92 2.31
CA LEU A 21 14.14 5.72 1.40
C LEU A 21 15.47 5.51 2.14
N ALA A 22 15.63 6.08 3.35
CA ALA A 22 16.86 5.97 4.13
C ALA A 22 17.03 4.58 4.77
N ALA A 23 15.94 3.89 5.10
CA ALA A 23 16.00 2.61 5.83
C ALA A 23 16.51 1.45 4.97
N VAL A 24 16.40 1.53 3.64
CA VAL A 24 16.79 0.44 2.73
C VAL A 24 18.31 0.39 2.50
N THR A 25 19.04 1.49 2.72
CA THR A 25 20.49 1.54 2.45
C THR A 25 21.36 1.05 3.62
N SER A 26 20.84 1.03 4.85
CA SER A 26 21.69 0.85 6.06
C SER A 26 21.88 -0.61 6.54
N MET A 27 21.26 -1.62 5.92
CA MET A 27 21.27 -2.98 6.48
C MET A 27 22.50 -3.86 6.15
N THR A 28 23.53 -3.33 5.48
CA THR A 28 24.69 -4.14 5.00
C THR A 28 25.98 -4.04 5.83
N VAL A 29 26.10 -3.15 6.83
CA VAL A 29 27.36 -3.00 7.56
C VAL A 29 27.15 -2.83 9.06
N ALA A 30 27.35 -3.91 9.84
CA ALA A 30 27.97 -3.87 11.17
C ALA A 30 28.12 -5.29 11.76
N SER A 31 29.19 -5.98 11.36
CA SER A 31 29.84 -6.99 12.22
C SER A 31 30.95 -6.30 13.01
N GLN A 32 30.89 -6.32 14.34
CA GLN A 32 32.07 -6.20 15.19
C GLN A 32 31.79 -6.64 16.62
N GLU A 33 32.63 -7.57 17.08
CA GLU A 33 32.83 -8.02 18.45
C GLU A 33 33.21 -6.85 19.38
N THR A 34 32.73 -6.84 20.62
CA THR A 34 33.56 -6.47 21.79
C THR A 34 32.95 -7.04 23.08
N GLU A 35 33.71 -7.89 23.75
CA GLU A 35 33.53 -8.37 25.11
C GLU A 35 34.10 -7.36 26.11
N VAL A 36 33.34 -6.92 27.11
CA VAL A 36 33.88 -6.56 28.44
C VAL A 36 32.83 -6.71 29.54
N VAL A 37 33.25 -7.41 30.60
CA VAL A 37 32.52 -7.78 31.82
C VAL A 37 32.38 -6.61 32.81
N ALA A 38 31.20 -6.39 33.38
CA ALA A 38 31.03 -5.94 34.77
C ALA A 38 29.57 -6.13 35.24
N SER A 39 29.43 -6.86 36.33
CA SER A 39 28.19 -7.22 37.01
C SER A 39 27.43 -5.98 37.50
N GLN A 40 26.23 -5.77 36.97
CA GLN A 40 25.15 -5.09 37.68
C GLN A 40 23.94 -6.02 37.63
N GLU A 41 23.59 -6.58 38.79
CA GLU A 41 22.24 -7.06 39.06
C GLU A 41 21.31 -5.86 38.99
N ASN A 42 20.90 -5.50 37.79
CA ASN A 42 19.74 -4.69 37.56
C ASN A 42 18.64 -5.66 37.13
N GLU A 43 17.55 -5.70 37.88
CA GLU A 43 16.35 -6.46 37.55
C GLU A 43 16.13 -6.37 36.04
N VAL A 44 16.26 -7.51 35.35
CA VAL A 44 15.71 -7.70 34.02
C VAL A 44 14.20 -7.65 34.19
N VAL A 45 13.67 -6.44 34.33
CA VAL A 45 12.36 -6.13 33.80
C VAL A 45 12.51 -6.52 32.34
N ALA A 46 11.99 -7.68 31.98
CA ALA A 46 11.91 -8.12 30.61
C ALA A 46 11.08 -7.07 29.89
N SER A 47 11.75 -6.03 29.39
CA SER A 47 11.21 -5.13 28.40
C SER A 47 10.97 -6.05 27.22
N GLN A 48 9.74 -6.52 27.09
CA GLN A 48 9.29 -7.06 25.82
C GLN A 48 9.62 -5.96 24.82
N GLU A 49 10.65 -6.20 24.01
CA GLU A 49 11.03 -5.29 22.95
C GLU A 49 9.77 -5.14 22.10
N ARG A 50 9.11 -3.98 22.22
CA ARG A 50 7.93 -3.68 21.43
C ARG A 50 8.41 -3.51 20.00
N GLN A 51 8.34 -4.58 19.24
CA GLN A 51 8.65 -4.55 17.82
C GLN A 51 7.48 -3.89 17.08
N VAL A 52 7.77 -2.82 16.34
CA VAL A 52 6.80 -2.24 15.41
C VAL A 52 6.70 -3.19 14.23
N LEU A 53 5.60 -3.94 14.16
CA LEU A 53 5.34 -4.90 13.08
C LEU A 53 4.88 -4.22 11.80
N GLU A 54 4.08 -3.15 11.93
CA GLU A 54 3.52 -2.43 10.80
C GLU A 54 3.44 -0.94 11.10
N THR A 55 3.66 -0.11 10.08
CA THR A 55 3.60 1.35 10.20
C THR A 55 2.43 1.88 9.39
N ILE A 56 1.55 2.64 10.03
CA ILE A 56 0.45 3.32 9.34
C ILE A 56 1.02 4.47 8.51
N LEU A 57 0.78 4.44 7.20
CA LEU A 57 1.20 5.49 6.28
C LEU A 57 0.13 6.60 6.22
N VAL A 58 -1.14 6.23 6.09
CA VAL A 58 -2.26 7.15 6.04
C VAL A 58 -3.54 6.52 6.59
N ARG A 59 -4.40 7.35 7.18
CA ARG A 59 -5.75 6.98 7.63
C ARG A 59 -6.77 7.90 6.97
N VAL A 60 -7.78 7.32 6.34
CA VAL A 60 -8.92 8.02 5.73
C VAL A 60 -10.20 7.45 6.36
N ASN A 61 -10.85 8.25 7.21
CA ASN A 61 -11.98 7.80 8.04
C ASN A 61 -11.66 6.51 8.82
N ASP A 62 -12.33 5.41 8.46
CA ASP A 62 -12.22 4.11 9.08
C ASP A 62 -11.26 3.16 8.33
N ARG A 63 -10.69 3.61 7.21
CA ARG A 63 -9.69 2.85 6.45
C ARG A 63 -8.28 3.32 6.75
N ILE A 64 -7.35 2.36 6.79
CA ILE A 64 -5.94 2.58 7.08
C ILE A 64 -5.15 1.92 5.95
N VAL A 65 -4.14 2.63 5.44
CA VAL A 65 -3.12 2.07 4.55
C VAL A 65 -1.81 2.06 5.30
N THR A 66 -1.17 0.91 5.27
CA THR A 66 0.10 0.68 5.93
C THR A 66 1.27 0.84 4.97
N VAL A 67 2.50 0.88 5.49
CA VAL A 67 3.70 0.96 4.65
C VAL A 67 3.87 -0.32 3.84
N ASN A 68 3.54 -1.48 4.40
CA ASN A 68 3.61 -2.73 3.67
C ASN A 68 2.60 -2.80 2.52
N ASP A 69 1.35 -2.36 2.74
CA ASP A 69 0.32 -2.32 1.68
C ASP A 69 0.78 -1.48 0.49
N PHE A 70 1.34 -0.29 0.77
CA PHE A 70 1.84 0.61 -0.26
C PHE A 70 3.02 -0.01 -1.04
N LYS A 71 3.94 -0.70 -0.34
CA LYS A 71 5.08 -1.37 -0.99
C LYS A 71 4.65 -2.50 -1.90
N ILE A 72 3.71 -3.34 -1.47
CA ILE A 72 3.16 -4.42 -2.29
C ILE A 72 2.55 -3.84 -3.57
N ARG A 73 1.74 -2.78 -3.42
CA ARG A 73 1.13 -2.13 -4.58
C ARG A 73 2.17 -1.52 -5.52
N LEU A 74 3.15 -0.80 -4.98
CA LEU A 74 4.23 -0.21 -5.78
C LEU A 74 5.02 -1.27 -6.55
N GLN A 75 5.30 -2.43 -5.95
CA GLN A 75 5.99 -3.53 -6.63
C GLN A 75 5.16 -4.11 -7.78
N GLN A 76 3.85 -4.30 -7.56
CA GLN A 76 2.93 -4.76 -8.61
C GLN A 76 2.89 -3.80 -9.80
N GLU A 77 2.80 -2.50 -9.53
CA GLU A 77 2.75 -1.45 -10.54
C GLU A 77 4.06 -1.35 -11.33
N LEU A 78 5.21 -1.35 -10.63
CA LEU A 78 6.52 -1.32 -11.30
C LEU A 78 6.79 -2.58 -12.12
N GLY A 79 6.22 -3.73 -11.72
CA GLY A 79 6.31 -4.98 -12.48
C GLY A 79 5.61 -4.92 -13.85
N GLN A 80 4.67 -4.00 -14.04
CA GLN A 80 3.93 -3.83 -15.30
C GLN A 80 4.56 -2.77 -16.24
N ILE A 81 5.53 -1.99 -15.76
CA ILE A 81 6.14 -0.91 -16.52
C ILE A 81 7.55 -1.32 -16.96
N SER A 82 7.83 -1.20 -18.26
CA SER A 82 9.16 -1.38 -18.82
C SER A 82 9.49 -0.24 -19.78
N PRO A 83 10.59 0.51 -19.57
CA PRO A 83 11.59 0.34 -18.52
C PRO A 83 11.09 0.80 -17.14
N VAL A 84 11.65 0.21 -16.08
CA VAL A 84 11.35 0.63 -14.70
C VAL A 84 11.95 2.03 -14.46
N PRO A 85 11.15 3.02 -14.01
CA PRO A 85 11.62 4.38 -13.75
C PRO A 85 12.66 4.40 -12.63
N GLN A 86 13.58 5.37 -12.68
CA GLN A 86 14.68 5.50 -11.72
C GLN A 86 14.86 6.95 -11.24
N GLY A 87 15.52 7.12 -10.08
CA GLY A 87 15.88 8.44 -9.57
C GLY A 87 14.67 9.32 -9.27
N GLU A 88 14.61 10.50 -9.91
CA GLU A 88 13.52 11.47 -9.77
C GLU A 88 12.20 10.94 -10.35
N GLU A 89 12.24 10.29 -11.51
CA GLU A 89 11.04 9.72 -12.14
C GLU A 89 10.40 8.64 -11.26
N LEU A 90 11.21 7.84 -10.58
CA LEU A 90 10.70 6.86 -9.62
C LEU A 90 10.03 7.54 -8.42
N ARG A 91 10.56 8.67 -7.95
CA ARG A 91 9.94 9.43 -6.86
C ARG A 91 8.60 10.00 -7.29
N ASP A 92 8.54 10.67 -8.44
CA ASP A 92 7.31 11.26 -8.98
C ASP A 92 6.25 10.18 -9.21
N TYR A 93 6.66 9.03 -9.74
CA TYR A 93 5.79 7.87 -9.89
C TYR A 93 5.24 7.37 -8.56
N THR A 94 6.12 7.23 -7.55
CA THR A 94 5.74 6.76 -6.22
C THR A 94 4.78 7.74 -5.54
N GLU A 95 5.02 9.05 -5.65
CA GLU A 95 4.12 10.07 -5.12
C GLU A 95 2.77 10.07 -5.84
N GLY A 96 2.78 9.94 -7.17
CA GLY A 96 1.56 9.81 -7.97
C GLY A 96 0.72 8.59 -7.57
N LEU A 97 1.37 7.42 -7.43
CA LEU A 97 0.69 6.20 -6.99
C LEU A 97 0.08 6.36 -5.60
N PHE A 98 0.82 6.97 -4.67
CA PHE A 98 0.31 7.23 -3.33
C PHE A 98 -0.94 8.13 -3.35
N GLN A 99 -0.93 9.18 -4.18
CA GLN A 99 -2.09 10.06 -4.34
C GLN A 99 -3.28 9.31 -4.94
N THR A 100 -3.07 8.48 -5.96
CA THR A 100 -4.11 7.63 -6.55
C THR A 100 -4.75 6.73 -5.50
N MET A 101 -3.95 6.06 -4.67
CA MET A 101 -4.47 5.20 -3.59
C MET A 101 -5.32 5.97 -2.58
N ILE A 102 -4.94 7.22 -2.25
CA ILE A 102 -5.76 8.07 -1.39
C ILE A 102 -7.10 8.42 -2.06
N ASP A 103 -7.06 8.79 -3.33
CA ASP A 103 -8.26 9.17 -4.07
C ASP A 103 -9.22 7.98 -4.23
N GLU A 104 -8.72 6.78 -4.47
CA GLU A 104 -9.50 5.54 -4.47
C GLU A 104 -10.18 5.28 -3.13
N MET A 105 -9.45 5.42 -2.01
CA MET A 105 -10.04 5.29 -0.68
C MET A 105 -11.17 6.30 -0.47
N LEU A 106 -10.95 7.56 -0.84
CA LEU A 106 -11.99 8.60 -0.74
C LEU A 106 -13.21 8.29 -1.61
N MET A 107 -13.01 7.68 -2.78
CA MET A 107 -14.11 7.23 -3.64
C MET A 107 -14.88 6.06 -3.01
N LEU A 108 -14.20 5.07 -2.45
CA LEU A 108 -14.83 3.93 -1.77
C LEU A 108 -15.63 4.37 -0.55
N GLU A 109 -15.11 5.31 0.24
CA GLU A 109 -15.83 5.90 1.36
C GLU A 109 -17.10 6.62 0.90
N ARG A 110 -17.00 7.43 -0.17
CA ARG A 110 -18.18 8.09 -0.76
C ARG A 110 -19.19 7.10 -1.33
N ALA A 111 -18.73 5.98 -1.90
CA ALA A 111 -19.60 4.93 -2.41
C ALA A 111 -20.36 4.23 -1.26
N ALA A 112 -19.65 3.94 -0.17
CA ALA A 112 -20.23 3.38 1.05
C ALA A 112 -21.28 4.33 1.66
N ASP A 113 -20.96 5.63 1.78
CA ASP A 113 -21.88 6.67 2.25
C ASP A 113 -23.17 6.73 1.40
N LYS A 114 -23.04 6.52 0.09
CA LYS A 114 -24.15 6.53 -0.87
C LYS A 114 -24.86 5.18 -1.00
N ARG A 115 -24.44 4.15 -0.24
CA ARG A 115 -24.95 2.78 -0.31
C ARG A 115 -24.90 2.20 -1.72
N VAL A 116 -23.83 2.50 -2.46
CA VAL A 116 -23.55 1.84 -3.73
C VAL A 116 -23.07 0.43 -3.42
N VAL A 117 -23.82 -0.58 -3.86
CA VAL A 117 -23.49 -2.00 -3.67
C VAL A 117 -23.36 -2.63 -5.05
N VAL A 118 -22.31 -3.44 -5.23
CA VAL A 118 -22.13 -4.26 -6.43
C VAL A 118 -22.79 -5.60 -6.17
N ASP A 119 -23.72 -5.99 -7.04
CA ASP A 119 -24.38 -7.30 -7.00
C ASP A 119 -23.41 -8.38 -7.50
N GLU A 120 -23.46 -9.58 -6.92
CA GLU A 120 -22.61 -10.72 -7.29
C GLU A 120 -22.70 -11.04 -8.79
N LYS A 121 -23.91 -10.98 -9.36
CA LYS A 121 -24.12 -11.21 -10.79
C LYS A 121 -23.40 -10.17 -11.65
N ALA A 122 -23.26 -8.93 -11.17
CA ALA A 122 -22.53 -7.90 -11.89
C ALA A 122 -21.02 -8.19 -11.91
N VAL A 123 -20.49 -8.81 -10.84
CA VAL A 123 -19.10 -9.26 -10.78
C VAL A 123 -18.88 -10.41 -11.76
N ASP A 124 -19.75 -11.43 -11.73
CA ASP A 124 -19.63 -12.59 -12.64
C ASP A 124 -19.64 -12.16 -14.11
N ASN A 125 -20.58 -11.30 -14.50
CA ASN A 125 -20.65 -10.79 -15.87
C ASN A 125 -19.39 -10.00 -16.26
N ALA A 126 -18.77 -9.28 -15.31
CA ALA A 126 -17.55 -8.53 -15.56
C ALA A 126 -16.35 -9.48 -15.74
N ILE A 127 -16.29 -10.56 -14.96
CA ILE A 127 -15.26 -11.61 -15.08
C ILE A 127 -15.42 -12.32 -16.43
N ASP A 128 -16.63 -12.74 -16.80
CA ASP A 128 -16.89 -13.39 -18.09
C ASP A 128 -16.49 -12.50 -19.27
N GLY A 129 -16.86 -11.20 -19.20
CA GLY A 129 -16.44 -10.23 -20.20
C GLY A 129 -14.92 -10.06 -20.26
N LEU A 130 -14.21 -10.11 -19.12
CA LEU A 130 -12.75 -10.04 -19.10
C LEU A 130 -12.12 -11.30 -19.71
N ARG A 131 -12.65 -12.49 -19.41
CA ARG A 131 -12.18 -13.74 -20.00
C ARG A 131 -12.37 -13.73 -21.52
N GLU A 132 -13.52 -13.22 -22.01
CA GLU A 132 -13.80 -13.15 -23.44
C GLU A 132 -12.84 -12.18 -24.14
N GLN A 133 -12.59 -11.00 -23.56
CA GLN A 133 -11.65 -10.01 -24.10
C GLN A 133 -10.20 -10.50 -24.19
N ASN A 134 -9.83 -11.50 -23.39
CA ASN A 134 -8.48 -12.06 -23.36
C ASN A 134 -8.38 -13.46 -24.00
N ASP A 135 -9.46 -13.94 -24.63
CA ASP A 135 -9.55 -15.29 -25.20
C ASP A 135 -9.30 -16.43 -24.18
N LEU A 136 -9.62 -16.20 -22.90
CA LEU A 136 -9.40 -17.11 -21.76
C LEU A 136 -10.69 -17.86 -21.36
N MET A 137 -11.41 -18.39 -22.35
CA MET A 137 -12.63 -19.17 -22.13
C MET A 137 -12.36 -20.57 -21.57
N ASP A 138 -11.15 -21.08 -21.74
CA ASP A 138 -10.71 -22.34 -21.14
C ASP A 138 -10.31 -22.12 -19.67
N ASP A 139 -10.78 -23.00 -18.79
CA ASP A 139 -10.54 -22.88 -17.35
C ASP A 139 -9.07 -23.11 -17.00
N ALA A 140 -8.36 -24.00 -17.69
CA ALA A 140 -6.94 -24.22 -17.45
C ALA A 140 -6.09 -23.03 -17.92
N ALA A 141 -6.44 -22.41 -19.06
CA ALA A 141 -5.81 -21.19 -19.53
C ALA A 141 -6.08 -19.99 -18.60
N TRP A 142 -7.29 -19.88 -18.05
CA TRP A 142 -7.64 -18.86 -17.06
C TRP A 142 -6.85 -19.04 -15.75
N GLU A 143 -6.81 -20.26 -15.21
CA GLU A 143 -6.07 -20.58 -13.99
C GLU A 143 -4.58 -20.27 -14.16
N ALA A 144 -3.98 -20.69 -15.28
CA ALA A 144 -2.58 -20.39 -15.59
C ALA A 144 -2.32 -18.88 -15.69
N ALA A 145 -3.27 -18.10 -16.23
CA ALA A 145 -3.16 -16.65 -16.29
C ALA A 145 -3.22 -16.02 -14.88
N LEU A 146 -4.13 -16.49 -14.02
CA LEU A 146 -4.20 -16.06 -12.62
C LEU A 146 -2.91 -16.35 -11.86
N GLU A 147 -2.40 -17.58 -11.95
CA GLU A 147 -1.14 -17.96 -11.32
C GLU A 147 0.03 -17.09 -11.82
N SER A 148 0.09 -16.80 -13.13
CA SER A 148 1.11 -15.93 -13.70
C SER A 148 1.04 -14.49 -13.18
N SER A 149 -0.14 -14.04 -12.76
CA SER A 149 -0.37 -12.74 -12.13
C SER A 149 -0.15 -12.74 -10.61
N GLY A 150 0.23 -13.89 -10.03
CA GLY A 150 0.43 -14.07 -8.59
C GLY A 150 -0.88 -14.18 -7.81
N MET A 151 -1.97 -14.56 -8.47
CA MET A 151 -3.29 -14.81 -7.88
C MET A 151 -3.55 -16.32 -7.82
N SER A 152 -4.21 -16.80 -6.76
CA SER A 152 -4.63 -18.20 -6.55
C SER A 152 -6.01 -18.25 -5.90
#